data_AF-A0A2V7HNM1-F1
#
_entry.id   AF-A0A2V7HNM1-F1
#
_cell.length_a   1.000
_cell.length_b   1.000
_cell.length_c   1.000
_cell.angle_alpha   90.00
_cell.angle_beta   90.00
_cell.angle_gamma   90.00
#
_symmetry.space_group_name_H-M   'P 1'
#
loop_
_entity.id
_entity.type
_entity.pdbx_description
1 polymer ?
#
loop_
_entity_poly.entity_id
_entity_poly.type
_entity_poly.pdbx_seq_one_letter_code
_entity_poly.pdbx_strand_id
1 'polypeptide(L)'
;ALLQEVMPIDPGGLEAAPHLTDLAGRIADSIVGYFLRSIVGLDVAHFPERGAEREVDYVLTVGQQRIPLEVKYRRRVGFDDTRGLRGFLEHTVYNAPFGVLVTQTDDVQIDDPRIAVLPLSSFLLLK
;
A
#
# COMPACT_ATOMS: atom_id res chain seq x y z
N ALA A 1 19.40 -28.54 4.62
CA ALA A 1 19.54 -27.09 4.86
C ALA A 1 18.67 -26.38 3.85
N LEU A 2 17.50 -25.88 4.26
CA LEU A 2 16.74 -24.95 3.42
C LEU A 2 17.54 -23.64 3.40
N LEU A 3 17.89 -23.17 2.20
CA LEU A 3 18.48 -21.85 2.02
C LEU A 3 17.50 -20.83 2.61
N GLN A 4 17.80 -20.31 3.80
CA GLN A 4 17.17 -19.09 4.30
C GLN A 4 17.74 -17.96 3.45
N GLU A 5 17.19 -17.79 2.26
CA GLU A 5 17.47 -16.64 1.43
C GLU A 5 17.01 -15.42 2.22
N VAL A 6 17.97 -14.62 2.68
CA VAL A 6 17.69 -13.37 3.39
C VAL A 6 17.08 -12.45 2.36
N MET A 7 15.76 -12.32 2.39
CA MET A 7 15.02 -11.47 1.48
C MET A 7 15.38 -10.01 1.75
N PRO A 8 16.01 -9.30 0.81
CA PRO A 8 16.23 -7.88 0.98
C PRO A 8 14.88 -7.18 0.91
N ILE A 9 14.44 -6.63 2.04
CA ILE A 9 13.35 -5.65 2.09
C ILE A 9 13.94 -4.25 2.03
N ASP A 10 15.27 -4.10 2.00
CA ASP A 10 15.87 -2.81 1.72
C ASP A 10 15.89 -2.53 0.20
N PRO A 11 15.77 -1.28 -0.23
CA PRO A 11 15.70 -0.98 -1.65
C PRO A 11 16.92 -1.41 -2.45
N GLY A 12 18.13 -1.29 -1.88
CA GLY A 12 19.39 -1.61 -2.54
C GLY A 12 19.54 -3.11 -2.83
N GLY A 13 19.17 -3.97 -1.88
CA GLY A 13 19.23 -5.41 -2.05
C GLY A 13 18.24 -5.93 -3.11
N LEU A 14 17.07 -5.30 -3.27
CA LEU A 14 16.14 -5.65 -4.37
C LEU A 14 16.66 -5.24 -5.75
N GLU A 15 17.50 -4.21 -5.85
CA GLU A 15 18.15 -3.89 -7.12
C GLU A 15 19.10 -5.01 -7.57
N ALA A 16 19.82 -5.59 -6.62
CA ALA A 16 20.75 -6.68 -6.87
C ALA A 16 20.03 -8.01 -7.17
N ALA A 17 18.75 -8.13 -6.84
CA ALA A 17 17.94 -9.33 -7.05
C ALA A 17 16.53 -9.02 -7.61
N PRO A 18 16.40 -8.53 -8.87
CA PRO A 18 15.10 -8.10 -9.42
C PRO A 18 14.03 -9.18 -9.45
N HIS A 19 14.43 -10.46 -9.56
CA HIS A 19 13.53 -11.62 -9.53
C HIS A 19 12.79 -11.79 -8.18
N LEU A 20 13.26 -11.13 -7.12
CA LEU A 20 12.63 -11.16 -5.79
C LEU A 20 11.56 -10.07 -5.60
N THR A 21 11.40 -9.15 -6.55
CA THR A 21 10.48 -7.99 -6.41
C THR A 21 9.04 -8.40 -6.13
N ASP A 22 8.50 -9.39 -6.86
CA ASP A 22 7.12 -9.84 -6.66
C ASP A 22 6.90 -10.46 -5.28
N LEU A 23 7.90 -11.20 -4.79
CA LEU A 23 7.84 -11.79 -3.46
C LEU A 23 7.98 -10.72 -2.38
N ALA A 24 8.87 -9.75 -2.56
CA ALA A 24 9.00 -8.61 -1.68
C ALA A 24 7.71 -7.78 -1.62
N GLY A 25 7.01 -7.62 -2.75
CA GLY A 25 5.68 -7.02 -2.82
C GLY A 25 4.65 -7.72 -1.93
N ARG A 26 4.55 -9.05 -2.03
CA ARG A 26 3.65 -9.85 -1.20
C ARG A 26 4.01 -9.83 0.29
N ILE A 27 5.31 -9.81 0.59
CA ILE A 27 5.80 -9.69 1.97
C ILE A 27 5.45 -8.32 2.54
N ALA A 28 5.69 -7.24 1.79
CA ALA A 28 5.35 -5.88 2.19
C ALA A 28 3.84 -5.74 2.46
N ASP A 29 3.01 -6.24 1.54
CA ASP A 29 1.55 -6.28 1.71
C ASP A 29 1.16 -7.05 2.99
N SER A 30 1.70 -8.25 3.19
CA SER A 30 1.44 -9.05 4.40
C SER A 30 1.86 -8.35 5.69
N ILE A 31 3.01 -7.66 5.69
CA ILE A 31 3.50 -6.89 6.84
C ILE A 31 2.56 -5.71 7.13
N VAL A 32 2.14 -4.97 6.10
CA VAL A 32 1.18 -3.86 6.23
C VAL A 32 -0.14 -4.37 6.80
N GLY A 33 -0.69 -5.44 6.25
CA GLY A 33 -1.93 -6.04 6.73
C GLY A 33 -1.83 -6.52 8.19
N TYR A 34 -0.73 -7.17 8.56
CA TYR A 34 -0.48 -7.58 9.95
C TYR A 34 -0.37 -6.37 10.89
N PHE A 35 0.41 -5.36 10.52
CA PHE A 35 0.60 -4.15 11.29
C PHE A 35 -0.73 -3.41 11.52
N LEU A 36 -1.51 -3.18 10.46
CA LEU A 36 -2.82 -2.54 10.54
C LEU A 36 -3.76 -3.27 11.50
N ARG A 37 -3.85 -4.61 11.38
CA ARG A 37 -4.71 -5.44 12.23
C ARG A 37 -4.23 -5.53 13.69
N SER A 38 -2.97 -5.18 13.96
CA SER A 38 -2.43 -5.12 15.32
C SER A 38 -2.84 -3.84 16.08
N ILE A 39 -3.30 -2.80 15.37
CA ILE A 39 -3.73 -1.54 15.99
C ILE A 39 -5.10 -1.75 16.63
N VAL A 40 -5.15 -1.67 17.96
CA VAL A 40 -6.39 -1.84 18.73
C VAL A 40 -7.41 -0.75 18.36
N GLY A 41 -8.62 -1.17 18.00
CA GLY A 41 -9.73 -0.27 17.68
C GLY A 41 -9.71 0.29 16.26
N LEU A 42 -8.75 -0.10 15.42
CA LEU A 42 -8.77 0.20 13.99
C LEU A 42 -9.56 -0.88 13.24
N ASP A 43 -10.60 -0.47 12.52
CA ASP A 43 -11.33 -1.36 11.62
C ASP A 43 -10.66 -1.37 10.25
N VAL A 44 -10.41 -2.57 9.73
CA VAL A 44 -9.61 -2.85 8.53
C VAL A 44 -10.34 -3.85 7.67
N ALA A 45 -10.76 -3.41 6.49
CA ALA A 45 -11.43 -4.22 5.48
C ALA A 45 -10.64 -4.26 4.16
N HIS A 46 -10.89 -5.26 3.33
CA HIS A 46 -10.47 -5.27 1.93
C HIS A 46 -11.60 -4.72 1.05
N PHE A 47 -11.28 -4.05 -0.05
CA PHE A 47 -12.26 -3.62 -1.04
C PHE A 47 -12.06 -4.37 -2.35
N PRO A 48 -12.81 -5.46 -2.61
CA PRO A 48 -12.62 -6.26 -3.81
C PRO A 48 -13.12 -5.53 -5.05
N GLU A 49 -12.56 -5.88 -6.22
CA GLU A 49 -13.01 -5.37 -7.52
C GLU A 49 -14.51 -5.68 -7.77
N ARG A 50 -15.28 -4.67 -8.20
CA ARG A 50 -16.73 -4.76 -8.45
C ARG A 50 -17.16 -3.89 -9.63
N GLY A 51 -17.47 -4.53 -10.76
CA GLY A 51 -17.95 -3.83 -11.95
C GLY A 51 -16.90 -2.84 -12.47
N ALA A 52 -17.17 -1.55 -12.34
CA ALA A 52 -16.22 -0.49 -12.73
C ALA A 52 -15.25 -0.10 -11.60
N GLU A 53 -15.51 -0.52 -10.37
CA GLU A 53 -14.68 -0.20 -9.21
C GLU A 53 -13.51 -1.16 -9.11
N ARG A 54 -12.30 -0.62 -8.99
CA ARG A 54 -11.07 -1.39 -8.86
C ARG A 54 -10.82 -1.78 -7.41
N GLU A 55 -10.07 -2.84 -7.23
CA GLU A 55 -9.67 -3.32 -5.91
C GLU A 55 -8.83 -2.26 -5.17
N VAL A 56 -9.01 -2.20 -3.84
CA VAL A 56 -8.13 -1.49 -2.90
C VAL A 56 -7.70 -2.48 -1.83
N ASP A 57 -6.38 -2.58 -1.61
CA ASP A 57 -5.79 -3.56 -0.71
C ASP A 57 -6.38 -3.45 0.70
N TYR A 58 -6.49 -2.25 1.26
CA TYR A 58 -7.10 -2.02 2.56
C TYR A 58 -7.97 -0.77 2.60
N VAL A 59 -9.01 -0.81 3.42
CA VAL A 59 -9.83 0.34 3.79
C VAL A 59 -9.83 0.44 5.31
N LEU A 60 -9.33 1.56 5.81
CA LEU A 60 -9.28 1.86 7.24
C LEU A 60 -10.49 2.71 7.63
N THR A 61 -11.24 2.30 8.65
CA THR A 61 -12.34 3.12 9.17
C THR A 61 -11.86 3.92 10.38
N VAL A 62 -11.88 5.25 10.28
CA VAL A 62 -11.57 6.18 11.38
C VAL A 62 -12.76 7.11 11.60
N GLY A 63 -13.50 6.89 12.68
CA GLY A 63 -14.77 7.57 12.91
C GLY A 63 -15.77 7.24 11.79
N GLN A 64 -16.17 8.25 11.00
CA GLN A 64 -17.05 8.07 9.85
C GLN A 64 -16.32 8.06 8.50
N GLN A 65 -15.00 8.24 8.52
CA GLN A 65 -14.17 8.34 7.32
C GLN A 65 -13.61 6.98 6.96
N ARG A 66 -13.45 6.74 5.66
CA ARG A 66 -12.78 5.56 5.12
C ARG A 66 -11.53 5.99 4.39
N ILE A 67 -10.38 5.47 4.81
CA ILE A 67 -9.08 5.80 4.22
C ILE A 67 -8.65 4.59 3.37
N PRO A 68 -8.74 4.66 2.03
CA PRO A 68 -8.23 3.61 1.16
C PRO A 68 -6.70 3.59 1.19
N LEU A 69 -6.11 2.40 1.21
CA LEU A 69 -4.68 2.18 1.24
C LEU A 69 -4.29 1.11 0.21
N GLU A 70 -3.29 1.41 -0.60
CA GLU A 70 -2.66 0.46 -1.52
C GLU A 70 -1.17 0.30 -1.21
N VAL A 71 -0.66 -0.92 -1.36
CA VAL A 71 0.75 -1.28 -1.18
C VAL A 71 1.39 -1.57 -2.54
N LYS A 72 2.25 -0.67 -3.01
CA LYS A 72 3.02 -0.84 -4.26
C LYS A 72 4.52 -0.84 -3.94
N TYR A 73 5.01 -1.98 -3.44
CA TYR A 73 6.41 -2.14 -3.07
C TYR A 73 7.31 -2.44 -4.29
N ARG A 74 7.51 -1.42 -5.13
CA ARG A 74 8.35 -1.47 -6.33
C ARG A 74 8.87 -0.06 -6.65
N ARG A 75 9.95 0.02 -7.43
CA ARG A 75 10.62 1.30 -7.77
C ARG A 75 9.82 2.23 -8.67
N ARG A 76 9.01 1.67 -9.58
CA ARG A 76 8.19 2.45 -10.51
C ARG A 76 6.73 2.20 -10.21
N VAL A 77 6.05 3.24 -9.78
CA VAL A 77 4.60 3.28 -9.64
C VAL A 77 4.08 4.28 -10.66
N GLY A 78 3.21 3.81 -11.55
CA GLY A 78 2.58 4.62 -12.59
C GLY A 78 1.18 5.05 -12.21
N PHE A 79 0.59 5.91 -13.06
CA PHE A 79 -0.78 6.38 -12.91
C PHE A 79 -1.80 5.24 -12.77
N ASP A 80 -1.64 4.18 -13.56
CA ASP A 80 -2.53 3.01 -13.55
C ASP A 80 -2.53 2.24 -12.24
N ASP A 81 -1.47 2.38 -11.45
CA ASP A 81 -1.29 1.70 -10.17
C ASP A 81 -2.02 2.40 -9.02
N THR A 82 -2.59 3.59 -9.26
CA THR A 82 -3.39 4.34 -8.28
C THR A 82 -4.87 4.38 -8.63
N ARG A 83 -5.31 3.60 -9.62
CA ARG A 83 -6.72 3.61 -10.08
C ARG A 83 -7.70 3.18 -9.00
N GLY A 84 -7.32 2.23 -8.13
CA GLY A 84 -8.13 1.83 -6.98
C GLY A 84 -8.35 3.00 -6.03
N LEU A 85 -7.26 3.60 -5.55
CA LEU A 85 -7.31 4.80 -4.69
C LEU A 85 -8.12 5.94 -5.31
N ARG A 86 -7.86 6.30 -6.56
CA ARG A 86 -8.51 7.44 -7.21
C ARG A 86 -9.99 7.20 -7.44
N GLY A 87 -10.37 6.01 -7.92
CA GLY A 87 -11.77 5.63 -8.05
C GLY A 87 -12.48 5.69 -6.69
N PHE A 88 -11.87 5.12 -5.64
CA PHE A 88 -12.43 5.17 -4.29
C PHE A 88 -12.65 6.61 -3.78
N LEU A 89 -11.71 7.51 -4.06
CA LEU A 89 -11.77 8.93 -3.67
C LEU A 89 -12.78 9.75 -4.50
N GLU A 90 -13.17 9.29 -5.69
CA GLU A 90 -14.20 9.94 -6.52
C GLU A 90 -15.61 9.62 -6.04
N HIS A 91 -15.82 8.45 -5.42
CA HIS A 91 -17.11 8.02 -4.90
C HIS A 91 -17.40 8.65 -3.53
N THR A 92 -18.13 9.77 -3.52
CA THR A 92 -18.47 10.52 -2.29
C THR A 92 -19.19 9.69 -1.22
N VAL A 93 -19.91 8.63 -1.61
CA VAL A 93 -20.57 7.68 -0.70
C VAL A 93 -19.57 6.98 0.23
N TYR A 94 -18.30 6.88 -0.14
CA TYR A 94 -17.26 6.29 0.70
C TYR A 94 -16.69 7.24 1.74
N ASN A 95 -17.00 8.54 1.68
CA ASN A 95 -16.54 9.54 2.66
C ASN A 95 -15.02 9.46 2.92
N ALA A 96 -14.25 9.39 1.82
CA ALA A 96 -12.81 9.24 1.85
C ALA A 96 -12.11 10.60 1.65
N PRO A 97 -11.48 11.17 2.69
CA PRO A 97 -10.84 12.48 2.59
C PRO A 97 -9.51 12.45 1.82
N PHE A 98 -8.79 11.33 1.89
CA PHE A 98 -7.50 11.08 1.23
C PHE A 98 -7.24 9.57 1.16
N GLY A 99 -6.31 9.15 0.30
CA GLY A 99 -5.82 7.78 0.19
C GLY A 99 -4.34 7.68 0.57
N VAL A 100 -3.88 6.47 0.86
CA VAL A 100 -2.48 6.18 1.22
C VAL A 100 -1.87 5.22 0.20
N LEU A 101 -0.71 5.57 -0.33
CA LEU A 101 0.09 4.70 -1.17
C LEU A 101 1.38 4.35 -0.44
N VAL A 102 1.52 3.08 -0.06
CA VAL A 102 2.73 2.57 0.58
C VAL A 102 3.72 2.09 -0.49
N THR A 103 4.92 2.65 -0.50
CA THR A 103 5.93 2.44 -1.56
C THR A 103 7.24 1.90 -1.01
N GLN A 104 8.17 1.59 -1.92
CA GLN A 104 9.53 1.19 -1.57
C GLN A 104 10.38 2.40 -1.12
N THR A 105 10.15 3.56 -1.73
CA THR A 105 10.91 4.83 -1.56
C THR A 105 9.96 6.03 -1.65
N ASP A 106 10.40 7.22 -1.25
CA ASP A 106 9.61 8.46 -1.18
C ASP A 106 9.66 9.30 -2.47
N ASP A 107 10.42 8.87 -3.47
CA ASP A 107 10.59 9.55 -4.75
C ASP A 107 9.42 9.35 -5.73
N VAL A 108 8.46 8.48 -5.40
CA VAL A 108 7.25 8.24 -6.19
C VAL A 108 6.38 9.51 -6.24
N GLN A 109 6.22 10.07 -7.44
CA GLN A 109 5.37 11.24 -7.68
C GLN A 109 3.97 10.81 -8.13
N ILE A 110 2.94 11.31 -7.46
CA ILE A 110 1.53 11.10 -7.81
C ILE A 110 0.86 12.47 -8.02
N ASP A 111 0.15 12.61 -9.15
CA ASP A 111 -0.47 13.88 -9.54
C ASP A 111 -1.70 14.26 -8.68
N ASP A 112 -2.39 13.28 -8.08
CA ASP A 112 -3.56 13.52 -7.24
C ASP A 112 -3.12 13.92 -5.82
N PRO A 113 -3.32 15.19 -5.39
CA PRO A 113 -2.84 15.67 -4.10
C PRO A 113 -3.58 15.05 -2.90
N ARG A 114 -4.64 14.29 -3.14
CA ARG A 114 -5.38 13.55 -2.10
C ARG A 114 -4.74 12.20 -1.78
N ILE A 115 -3.64 11.83 -2.45
CA ILE A 115 -2.93 10.58 -2.20
C ILE A 115 -1.63 10.88 -1.46
N ALA A 116 -1.56 10.45 -0.20
CA ALA A 116 -0.34 10.51 0.59
C ALA A 116 0.57 9.32 0.24
N VAL A 117 1.76 9.62 -0.29
CA VAL A 117 2.77 8.61 -0.63
C VAL A 117 3.75 8.47 0.52
N LEU A 118 3.96 7.25 1.00
CA LEU A 118 4.85 6.97 2.14
C LEU A 118 5.67 5.70 1.88
N PRO A 119 6.99 5.71 2.12
CA PRO A 119 7.76 4.48 2.17
C PRO A 119 7.24 3.53 3.25
N LEU A 120 7.34 2.22 3.01
CA LEU A 120 6.96 1.18 3.97
C LEU A 120 7.63 1.38 5.33
N SER A 121 8.91 1.77 5.38
CA SER A 121 9.62 2.03 6.63
C SER A 121 8.95 3.13 7.46
N SER A 122 8.60 4.26 6.82
CA SER A 122 7.89 5.38 7.44
C SER A 122 6.49 4.98 7.88
N PHE A 123 5.77 4.21 7.06
CA PHE A 123 4.43 3.70 7.39
C PHE A 123 4.44 2.81 8.64
N LEU A 124 5.47 1.96 8.78
CA LEU A 124 5.66 1.07 9.92
C LEU A 124 6.33 1.75 11.13
N LEU A 125 6.59 3.06 11.05
CA LEU A 125 7.28 3.83 12.10
C LEU A 125 8.67 3.27 12.45
N LEU A 126 9.35 2.68 11.48
CA LEU A 126 10.70 2.17 11.63
C LEU A 126 11.71 3.32 11.46
N LYS A 127 12.80 3.27 12.24
CA LYS A 127 13.91 4.22 12.17
C LYS A 127 15.01 3.71 11.25
#